data_AF-A0A7S4RXM6-F1
#
_entry.id   AF-A0A7S4RXM6-F1
#
_cell.length_a   1.000
_cell.length_b   1.000
_cell.length_c   1.000
_cell.angle_alpha   90.00
_cell.angle_beta   90.00
_cell.angle_gamma   90.00
#
_symmetry.space_group_name_H-M   'P 1'
#
loop_
_entity.id
_entity.type
_entity.pdbx_description
1 polymer ?
#
loop_
_entity_poly.entity_id
_entity_poly.type
_entity_poly.pdbx_seq_one_letter_code
_entity_poly.pdbx_strand_id
1 'polypeptide(L)'
;SCDSKEDIERLIFLIADQLNRGKLSMKEDTERISLVELNYRAAKKAISSSMFSNASHYLKEGISTLEEKHCETHHELWMSLYASYAETEYCNGNFEIVRDTVSSIIAHAKNFSEKIPAYNILCNCDSMVLPRTLNVGSGRRKYNNAAQIGLDVLRQLGEHFCTNQSTVSV
;
A
#
# COMPACT_ATOMS: atom_id res chain seq x y z
N SER A 1 -33.23 17.60 -1.82
CA SER A 1 -32.20 17.97 -2.80
C SER A 1 -31.10 16.94 -2.71
N CYS A 2 -30.87 16.19 -3.79
CA CYS A 2 -29.84 15.16 -3.89
C CYS A 2 -28.45 15.77 -4.13
N ASP A 3 -28.36 17.10 -4.31
CA ASP A 3 -27.15 17.83 -4.74
C ASP A 3 -26.15 18.09 -3.59
N SER A 4 -26.59 18.11 -2.33
CA SER A 4 -25.71 18.59 -1.24
C SER A 4 -24.50 17.69 -0.98
N LYS A 5 -24.61 16.38 -1.23
CA LYS A 5 -23.47 15.45 -1.10
C LYS A 5 -22.51 15.55 -2.29
N GLU A 6 -23.03 15.59 -3.51
CA GLU A 6 -22.20 15.71 -4.72
C GLU A 6 -21.43 17.04 -4.76
N ASP A 7 -22.01 18.13 -4.27
CA ASP A 7 -21.34 19.43 -4.24
C ASP A 7 -20.22 19.46 -3.20
N ILE A 8 -20.43 18.89 -2.01
CA ILE A 8 -19.36 18.71 -1.00
C ILE A 8 -18.24 17.81 -1.55
N GLU A 9 -18.59 16.81 -2.35
CA GLU A 9 -17.64 15.90 -2.98
C GLU A 9 -16.82 16.57 -4.08
N ARG A 10 -17.42 17.47 -4.87
CA ARG A 10 -16.65 18.29 -5.82
C ARG A 10 -15.71 19.26 -5.11
N LEU A 11 -16.13 19.79 -3.96
CA LEU A 11 -15.30 20.72 -3.19
C LEU A 11 -14.02 20.07 -2.67
N ILE A 12 -14.07 18.82 -2.17
CA ILE A 12 -12.85 18.17 -1.66
C ILE A 12 -11.80 17.97 -2.76
N PHE A 13 -12.22 17.56 -3.97
CA PHE A 13 -11.32 17.40 -5.11
C PHE A 13 -10.75 18.74 -5.58
N LEU A 14 -11.61 19.75 -5.71
CA LEU A 14 -11.19 21.09 -6.12
C LEU A 14 -10.16 21.71 -5.17
N ILE A 15 -10.37 21.59 -3.86
CA ILE A 15 -9.44 22.12 -2.85
C ILE A 15 -8.13 21.33 -2.88
N ALA A 16 -8.19 19.99 -2.97
CA ALA A 16 -7.00 19.16 -3.05
C ALA A 16 -6.16 19.51 -4.28
N ASP A 17 -6.78 19.62 -5.46
CA ASP A 17 -6.11 19.99 -6.70
C ASP A 17 -5.44 21.36 -6.61
N GLN A 18 -6.14 22.35 -6.05
CA GLN A 18 -5.62 23.70 -5.91
C GLN A 18 -4.41 23.75 -4.95
N LEU A 19 -4.48 23.05 -3.82
CA LEU A 19 -3.38 23.01 -2.86
C LEU A 19 -2.20 22.19 -3.36
N ASN A 20 -2.43 21.09 -4.08
CA ASN A 20 -1.37 20.31 -4.72
C ASN A 20 -0.57 21.14 -5.73
N ARG A 21 -1.23 22.03 -6.49
CA ARG A 21 -0.54 22.98 -7.39
C ARG A 21 0.33 23.99 -6.62
N GLY A 22 -0.05 24.35 -5.41
CA GLY A 22 0.67 25.28 -4.54
C GLY A 22 1.69 24.65 -3.60
N LYS A 23 1.81 23.31 -3.56
CA LYS A 23 2.55 22.60 -2.51
C LYS A 23 4.03 22.98 -2.37
N LEU A 24 4.67 23.39 -3.47
CA LEU A 24 6.08 23.82 -3.48
C LEU A 24 6.32 25.11 -2.67
N SER A 25 5.27 25.89 -2.43
CA SER A 25 5.35 27.13 -1.64
C SER A 25 5.15 26.90 -0.14
N MET A 26 4.75 25.70 0.28
CA MET A 26 4.52 25.36 1.70
C MET A 26 5.85 25.21 2.43
N LYS A 27 5.99 25.96 3.53
CA LYS A 27 7.23 26.01 4.32
C LYS A 27 7.11 25.27 5.64
N GLU A 28 5.90 25.17 6.18
CA GLU A 28 5.67 24.53 7.46
C GLU A 28 5.27 23.07 7.27
N ASP A 29 5.81 22.19 8.13
CA ASP A 29 5.44 20.76 8.12
C ASP A 29 3.94 20.58 8.44
N THR A 30 3.36 21.46 9.25
CA THR A 30 1.92 21.47 9.59
C THR A 30 1.03 21.64 8.35
N GLU A 31 1.41 22.55 7.44
CA GLU A 31 0.72 22.76 6.16
C GLU A 31 0.82 21.53 5.26
N ARG A 32 2.03 20.94 5.18
CA ARG A 32 2.28 19.73 4.39
C ARG A 32 1.47 18.55 4.89
N ILE A 33 1.46 18.30 6.20
CA ILE A 33 0.67 17.22 6.81
C ILE A 33 -0.82 17.44 6.58
N SER A 34 -1.30 18.68 6.71
CA SER A 34 -2.70 19.01 6.40
C SER A 34 -3.07 18.71 4.94
N LEU A 35 -2.16 18.98 4.00
CA LEU A 35 -2.34 18.62 2.59
C LEU A 35 -2.34 17.09 2.39
N VAL A 36 -1.45 16.36 3.07
CA VAL A 36 -1.42 14.89 3.03
C VAL A 36 -2.75 14.31 3.52
N GLU A 37 -3.29 14.80 4.62
CA GLU A 37 -4.60 14.38 5.12
C GLU A 37 -5.73 14.69 4.15
N LEU A 38 -5.71 15.88 3.53
CA LEU A 38 -6.70 16.26 2.54
C LEU A 38 -6.66 15.32 1.33
N ASN A 39 -5.47 15.05 0.81
CA ASN A 39 -5.25 14.09 -0.28
C ASN A 39 -5.73 12.69 0.11
N TYR A 40 -5.46 12.25 1.33
CA TYR A 40 -5.95 10.96 1.82
C TYR A 40 -7.48 10.89 1.86
N ARG A 41 -8.14 11.96 2.33
CA ARG A 41 -9.61 12.04 2.35
C ARG A 41 -10.20 12.06 0.92
N ALA A 42 -9.59 12.81 0.00
CA ALA A 42 -9.96 12.83 -1.41
C ALA A 42 -9.82 11.43 -2.04
N ALA A 43 -8.71 10.74 -1.76
CA ALA A 43 -8.49 9.38 -2.23
C ALA A 43 -9.54 8.38 -1.70
N LYS A 44 -9.81 8.37 -0.39
CA LYS A 44 -10.86 7.51 0.21
C LYS A 44 -12.21 7.75 -0.44
N LYS A 45 -12.52 9.01 -0.75
CA LYS A 45 -13.74 9.37 -1.45
C LYS A 45 -13.75 8.79 -2.87
N ALA A 46 -12.67 8.96 -3.63
CA ALA A 46 -12.53 8.37 -4.96
C ALA A 46 -12.65 6.84 -4.95
N ILE A 47 -12.06 6.15 -3.97
CA ILE A 47 -12.19 4.70 -3.75
C ILE A 47 -13.66 4.32 -3.52
N SER A 48 -14.39 5.05 -2.68
CA SER A 48 -15.81 4.78 -2.41
C SER A 48 -16.70 4.92 -3.65
N SER A 49 -16.23 5.68 -4.64
CA SER A 49 -16.88 5.88 -5.94
C SER A 49 -16.24 5.02 -7.05
N SER A 50 -15.36 4.07 -6.70
CA SER A 50 -14.63 3.19 -7.63
C SER A 50 -13.79 3.94 -8.69
N MET A 51 -13.39 5.18 -8.42
CA MET A 51 -12.51 5.98 -9.26
C MET A 51 -11.04 5.75 -8.90
N PHE A 52 -10.55 4.52 -9.09
CA PHE A 52 -9.23 4.08 -8.62
C PHE A 52 -8.06 4.86 -9.22
N SER A 53 -8.17 5.35 -10.47
CA SER A 53 -7.15 6.22 -11.06
C SER A 53 -7.06 7.59 -10.36
N ASN A 54 -8.19 8.17 -9.97
CA ASN A 54 -8.21 9.42 -9.21
C ASN A 54 -7.71 9.21 -7.77
N ALA A 55 -8.11 8.10 -7.15
CA ALA A 55 -7.59 7.73 -5.83
C ALA A 55 -6.07 7.59 -5.84
N SER A 56 -5.52 6.90 -6.85
CA SER A 56 -4.08 6.75 -7.06
C SER A 56 -3.38 8.10 -7.17
N HIS A 57 -3.94 9.03 -7.95
CA HIS A 57 -3.40 10.37 -8.09
C HIS A 57 -3.27 11.08 -6.74
N TYR A 58 -4.35 11.18 -5.96
CA TYR A 58 -4.32 11.87 -4.66
C TYR A 58 -3.41 11.19 -3.64
N LEU A 59 -3.39 9.85 -3.60
CA LEU A 59 -2.48 9.11 -2.73
C LEU A 59 -1.01 9.39 -3.08
N LYS A 60 -0.68 9.40 -4.38
CA LYS A 60 0.66 9.70 -4.86
C LYS A 60 1.07 11.14 -4.54
N GLU A 61 0.16 12.10 -4.68
CA GLU A 61 0.40 13.49 -4.29
C GLU A 61 0.69 13.60 -2.77
N GLY A 62 -0.10 12.92 -1.95
CA GLY A 62 0.14 12.82 -0.50
C GLY A 62 1.50 12.20 -0.18
N ILE A 63 1.84 11.06 -0.80
CA ILE A 63 3.14 10.39 -0.60
C ILE A 63 4.30 11.32 -1.00
N SER A 64 4.18 12.03 -2.12
CA SER A 64 5.21 12.98 -2.58
C SER A 64 5.41 14.19 -1.67
N THR A 65 4.42 14.46 -0.81
CA THR A 65 4.44 15.57 0.16
C THR A 65 5.01 15.12 1.50
N LEU A 66 5.01 13.81 1.79
CA LEU A 66 5.61 13.24 2.98
C LEU A 66 7.13 13.11 2.82
N GLU A 67 7.86 13.74 3.74
CA GLU A 67 9.27 13.43 4.00
C GLU A 67 9.44 12.15 4.84
N GLU A 68 10.62 11.51 4.75
CA GLU A 68 10.96 10.27 5.47
C GLU A 68 10.81 10.39 6.99
N LYS A 69 11.18 11.56 7.56
CA LYS A 69 11.01 11.88 9.00
C LYS A 69 9.56 11.74 9.49
N HIS A 70 8.58 11.82 8.59
CA HIS A 70 7.16 11.70 8.96
C HIS A 70 6.73 10.27 9.24
N CYS A 71 7.50 9.26 8.82
CA CYS A 71 7.22 7.88 9.19
C CYS A 71 7.28 7.67 10.72
N GLU A 72 8.15 8.41 11.42
CA GLU A 72 8.24 8.33 12.88
C GLU A 72 7.21 9.22 13.57
N THR A 73 7.11 10.49 13.13
CA THR A 73 6.28 11.51 13.79
C THR A 73 4.79 11.40 13.47
N HIS A 74 4.43 10.89 12.29
CA HIS A 74 3.06 10.75 11.79
C HIS A 74 2.81 9.31 11.28
N HIS A 75 3.28 8.33 12.05
CA HIS A 75 3.34 6.93 11.65
C HIS A 75 2.01 6.35 11.15
N GLU A 76 0.91 6.59 11.86
CA GLU A 76 -0.40 6.06 11.48
C GLU A 76 -0.89 6.61 10.14
N LEU A 77 -0.66 7.91 9.89
CA LEU A 77 -0.99 8.55 8.62
C LEU A 77 -0.13 7.99 7.49
N TRP A 78 1.18 7.87 7.72
CA TRP A 78 2.12 7.29 6.76
C TRP A 78 1.71 5.86 6.39
N MET A 79 1.47 5.00 7.38
CA MET A 79 1.07 3.60 7.17
C MET A 79 -0.26 3.50 6.43
N SER A 80 -1.26 4.29 6.82
CA SER A 80 -2.58 4.31 6.18
C SER A 80 -2.52 4.75 4.72
N LEU A 81 -1.70 5.76 4.42
CA LEU A 81 -1.55 6.31 3.08
C LEU A 81 -0.87 5.30 2.15
N TYR A 82 0.25 4.71 2.58
CA TYR A 82 0.98 3.72 1.80
C TYR A 82 0.16 2.43 1.60
N ALA A 83 -0.55 1.95 2.63
CA ALA A 83 -1.42 0.78 2.51
C ALA A 83 -2.54 1.03 1.49
N SER A 84 -3.21 2.18 1.57
CA SER A 84 -4.26 2.55 0.61
C SER A 84 -3.72 2.72 -0.81
N TYR A 85 -2.48 3.19 -0.96
CA TYR A 85 -1.82 3.30 -2.25
C TYR A 85 -1.55 1.92 -2.84
N ALA A 86 -0.98 0.99 -2.07
CA ALA A 86 -0.76 -0.38 -2.50
C ALA A 86 -2.07 -1.08 -2.92
N GLU A 87 -3.15 -0.94 -2.16
CA GLU A 87 -4.46 -1.50 -2.51
C GLU A 87 -5.04 -0.88 -3.79
N THR A 88 -4.94 0.43 -3.92
CA THR A 88 -5.45 1.15 -5.10
C THR A 88 -4.67 0.77 -6.36
N GLU A 89 -3.35 0.66 -6.27
CA GLU A 89 -2.50 0.24 -7.38
C GLU A 89 -2.72 -1.22 -7.77
N TYR A 90 -3.02 -2.08 -6.80
CA TYR A 90 -3.46 -3.44 -7.07
C TYR A 90 -4.77 -3.46 -7.89
N CYS A 91 -5.76 -2.65 -7.51
CA CYS A 91 -7.00 -2.49 -8.27
C CYS A 91 -6.79 -1.93 -9.68
N ASN A 92 -5.79 -1.05 -9.86
CA ASN A 92 -5.39 -0.53 -11.17
C ASN A 92 -4.55 -1.53 -11.99
N GLY A 93 -4.10 -2.65 -11.40
CA GLY A 93 -3.23 -3.64 -12.05
C GLY A 93 -1.74 -3.27 -12.10
N ASN A 94 -1.32 -2.25 -11.35
CA ASN A 94 0.05 -1.73 -11.33
C ASN A 94 0.94 -2.52 -10.35
N PHE A 95 1.09 -3.81 -10.58
CA PHE A 95 1.72 -4.77 -9.66
C PHE A 95 3.17 -4.46 -9.28
N GLU A 96 3.95 -3.80 -10.16
CA GLU A 96 5.30 -3.37 -9.82
C GLU A 96 5.28 -2.31 -8.71
N ILE A 97 4.41 -1.30 -8.84
CA ILE A 97 4.24 -0.24 -7.84
C ILE A 97 3.75 -0.83 -6.51
N VAL A 98 2.87 -1.83 -6.57
CA VAL A 98 2.40 -2.55 -5.38
C VAL A 98 3.57 -3.18 -4.63
N ARG A 99 4.48 -3.87 -5.32
CA ARG A 99 5.64 -4.53 -4.69
C ARG A 99 6.55 -3.51 -4.01
N ASP A 100 6.89 -2.42 -4.70
CA ASP A 100 7.76 -1.38 -4.15
C ASP A 100 7.13 -0.70 -2.92
N THR A 101 5.84 -0.42 -3.00
CA THR A 101 5.08 0.19 -1.90
C THR A 101 5.00 -0.75 -0.70
N VAL A 102 4.70 -2.04 -0.92
CA VAL A 102 4.66 -3.05 0.15
C VAL A 102 6.01 -3.24 0.82
N SER A 103 7.10 -3.27 0.06
CA SER A 103 8.46 -3.32 0.62
C SER A 103 8.73 -2.13 1.54
N SER A 104 8.26 -0.94 1.16
CA SER A 104 8.38 0.27 1.98
C SER A 104 7.58 0.16 3.28
N ILE A 105 6.34 -0.36 3.23
CA ILE A 105 5.50 -0.61 4.41
C ILE A 105 6.18 -1.60 5.38
N ILE A 106 6.70 -2.71 4.86
CA ILE A 106 7.34 -3.75 5.66
C ILE A 106 8.59 -3.22 6.37
N ALA A 107 9.36 -2.35 5.71
CA ALA A 107 10.56 -1.74 6.27
C ALA A 107 10.26 -0.78 7.43
N HIS A 108 9.12 -0.09 7.38
CA HIS A 108 8.76 0.97 8.32
C HIS A 108 7.76 0.54 9.41
N ALA A 109 7.09 -0.60 9.24
CA ALA A 109 6.17 -1.16 10.23
C ALA A 109 6.88 -1.43 11.56
N LYS A 110 6.31 -0.93 12.65
CA LYS A 110 6.86 -1.03 14.02
C LYS A 110 6.62 -2.39 14.64
N ASN A 111 5.57 -3.08 14.22
CA ASN A 111 5.20 -4.38 14.72
C ASN A 111 4.76 -5.32 13.60
N PHE A 112 4.66 -6.60 13.93
CA PHE A 112 4.27 -7.62 12.97
C PHE A 112 2.83 -7.43 12.46
N SER A 113 1.90 -6.97 13.32
CA SER A 113 0.49 -6.79 12.97
C SER A 113 0.31 -5.80 11.82
N GLU A 114 1.08 -4.71 11.82
CA GLU A 114 1.11 -3.71 10.76
C GLU A 114 1.58 -4.25 9.40
N LYS A 115 2.35 -5.35 9.39
CA LYS A 115 2.84 -5.97 8.15
C LYS A 115 1.81 -6.91 7.51
N ILE A 116 0.84 -7.42 8.28
CA ILE A 116 -0.14 -8.42 7.81
C ILE A 116 -0.90 -7.94 6.56
N PRO A 117 -1.47 -6.72 6.53
CA PRO A 117 -2.19 -6.25 5.35
C PRO A 117 -1.28 -6.17 4.11
N ALA A 118 -0.04 -5.72 4.28
CA ALA A 118 0.93 -5.58 3.20
C ALA A 118 1.33 -6.95 2.62
N TYR A 119 1.56 -7.96 3.46
CA TYR A 119 1.81 -9.33 3.02
C TYR A 119 0.61 -9.94 2.28
N ASN A 120 -0.63 -9.66 2.71
CA ASN A 120 -1.82 -10.16 2.02
C ASN A 120 -1.92 -9.60 0.59
N ILE A 121 -1.66 -8.31 0.41
CA ILE A 121 -1.66 -7.67 -0.91
C ILE A 121 -0.58 -8.28 -1.80
N LEU A 122 0.62 -8.50 -1.27
CA LEU A 122 1.73 -9.11 -2.01
C LEU A 122 1.41 -10.54 -2.46
N CYS A 123 0.85 -11.37 -1.58
CA CYS A 123 0.40 -12.72 -1.90
C CYS A 123 -0.64 -12.72 -3.03
N ASN A 124 -1.59 -11.79 -3.01
CA ASN A 124 -2.60 -11.65 -4.06
C ASN A 124 -1.99 -11.21 -5.40
N CYS A 125 -1.07 -10.25 -5.35
CA CYS A 125 -0.33 -9.73 -6.50
C CYS A 125 0.43 -10.85 -7.24
N ASP A 126 1.24 -11.63 -6.52
CA ASP A 126 2.04 -12.71 -7.11
C ASP A 126 1.19 -13.89 -7.61
N SER A 127 0.01 -14.10 -7.03
CA SER A 127 -0.94 -15.11 -7.51
C SER A 127 -1.50 -14.77 -8.91
N MET A 128 -1.62 -13.48 -9.24
CA MET A 128 -2.24 -13.00 -10.48
C MET A 128 -1.27 -12.84 -11.67
N VAL A 129 0.04 -12.68 -11.42
CA VAL A 129 1.06 -12.39 -12.45
C VAL A 129 1.48 -13.61 -13.31
N LEU A 130 0.95 -14.81 -13.08
CA LEU A 130 1.30 -15.95 -13.93
C LEU A 130 0.39 -16.07 -15.17
N PRO A 131 0.93 -15.98 -16.40
CA PRO A 131 0.14 -16.09 -17.62
C PRO A 131 -0.49 -17.48 -17.75
N ARG A 132 -1.71 -17.49 -18.28
CA ARG A 132 -2.56 -18.64 -18.67
C ARG A 132 -1.87 -19.66 -19.61
N THR A 133 -0.60 -19.46 -19.98
CA THR A 133 0.12 -20.19 -21.03
C THR A 133 1.16 -21.19 -20.53
N LEU A 134 1.52 -21.21 -19.24
CA LEU A 134 2.45 -22.22 -18.73
C LEU A 134 1.70 -23.41 -18.11
N ASN A 135 1.29 -24.30 -19.02
CA ASN A 135 0.95 -25.67 -18.70
C ASN A 135 2.18 -26.39 -18.11
N VAL A 136 1.94 -27.24 -17.09
CA VAL A 136 2.88 -28.23 -16.51
C VAL A 136 3.96 -27.69 -15.54
N GLY A 137 3.70 -27.78 -14.21
CA GLY A 137 4.78 -27.95 -13.20
C GLY A 137 4.77 -27.04 -11.96
N SER A 138 3.95 -25.99 -11.88
CA SER A 138 4.16 -24.91 -10.90
C SER A 138 3.31 -24.94 -9.63
N GLY A 139 2.69 -26.07 -9.28
CA GLY A 139 2.10 -26.24 -7.95
C GLY A 139 3.10 -25.87 -6.85
N ARG A 140 4.36 -26.31 -6.98
CA ARG A 140 5.42 -26.08 -5.99
C ARG A 140 5.87 -24.62 -5.87
N ARG A 141 5.89 -23.81 -6.95
CA ARG A 141 6.33 -22.40 -6.88
C ARG A 141 5.35 -21.49 -6.14
N LYS A 142 4.04 -21.75 -6.23
CA LYS A 142 3.00 -20.99 -5.54
C LYS A 142 3.04 -21.19 -4.03
N TYR A 143 3.22 -22.43 -3.59
CA TYR A 143 3.45 -22.73 -2.18
C TYR A 143 4.80 -22.20 -1.72
N ASN A 144 5.85 -22.22 -2.53
CA ASN A 144 7.16 -21.74 -2.09
C ASN A 144 7.16 -20.26 -1.71
N ASN A 145 6.48 -19.36 -2.43
CA ASN A 145 6.52 -17.93 -2.08
C ASN A 145 5.59 -17.60 -0.90
N ALA A 146 4.35 -18.12 -0.89
CA ALA A 146 3.45 -17.94 0.25
C ALA A 146 3.97 -18.66 1.51
N ALA A 147 4.61 -19.82 1.37
CA ALA A 147 5.30 -20.49 2.47
C ALA A 147 6.59 -19.75 2.87
N GLN A 148 7.32 -19.10 1.95
CA GLN A 148 8.47 -18.28 2.30
C GLN A 148 8.04 -17.03 3.07
N ILE A 149 6.99 -16.34 2.60
CA ILE A 149 6.36 -15.22 3.31
C ILE A 149 5.87 -15.70 4.67
N GLY A 150 5.17 -16.86 4.73
CA GLY A 150 4.75 -17.49 5.97
C GLY A 150 5.91 -17.86 6.90
N LEU A 151 7.03 -18.38 6.37
CA LEU A 151 8.24 -18.70 7.13
C LEU A 151 8.95 -17.45 7.63
N ASP A 152 9.00 -16.38 6.85
CA ASP A 152 9.60 -15.10 7.25
C ASP A 152 8.73 -14.36 8.28
N VAL A 153 7.40 -14.47 8.15
CA VAL A 153 6.40 -14.06 9.15
C VAL A 153 6.63 -14.82 10.45
N LEU A 154 6.72 -16.14 10.40
CA LEU A 154 6.88 -16.99 11.56
C LEU A 154 8.25 -16.80 12.25
N ARG A 155 9.33 -16.61 11.47
CA ARG A 155 10.65 -16.25 11.99
C ARG A 155 10.65 -14.90 12.72
N GLN A 156 9.91 -13.91 12.20
CA GLN A 156 9.75 -12.61 12.88
C GLN A 156 8.95 -12.71 14.19
N LEU A 157 8.11 -13.73 14.35
CA LEU A 157 7.37 -14.01 15.58
C LEU A 157 8.17 -14.81 16.64
N GLY A 158 9.44 -15.12 16.36
CA GLY A 158 10.32 -15.83 17.30
C GLY A 158 10.22 -17.36 17.26
N GLU A 159 9.43 -17.91 16.33
CA GLU A 159 9.34 -19.35 16.11
C GLU A 159 10.51 -19.81 15.22
N HIS A 160 11.55 -20.38 15.82
CA HIS A 160 12.68 -20.95 15.10
C HIS A 160 12.32 -22.33 14.52
N PHE A 161 12.06 -22.39 13.22
CA PHE A 161 11.93 -23.66 12.51
C PHE A 161 13.30 -24.24 12.18
N CYS A 162 13.68 -25.32 12.86
CA CYS A 162 14.80 -26.16 12.46
C CYS A 162 14.53 -26.69 11.04
N THR A 163 15.31 -26.23 10.06
CA THR A 163 15.29 -26.74 8.70
C THR A 163 16.06 -28.05 8.68
N ASN A 164 15.48 -29.12 9.24
CA ASN A 164 16.00 -30.46 8.97
C ASN A 164 15.43 -30.93 7.63
N GLN A 165 16.13 -30.56 6.56
CA GLN A 165 16.36 -31.52 5.49
C GLN A 165 17.32 -32.58 6.03
N SER A 166 16.83 -33.46 6.91
CA SER A 166 17.52 -34.71 7.17
C SER A 166 17.30 -35.59 5.94
N THR A 167 18.24 -35.45 5.02
CA THR A 167 18.88 -36.55 4.31
C THR A 167 18.13 -37.88 4.36
N VAL A 168 17.59 -38.24 3.20
CA VAL A 168 17.46 -39.65 2.81
C VAL A 168 18.82 -40.30 3.03
N SER A 169 18.89 -41.27 3.92
CA SER A 169 20.01 -42.20 4.01
C SER A 169 19.51 -43.55 4.53
N VAL A 170 19.36 -44.45 3.55
CA VAL A 170 19.33 -45.93 3.56
C VAL A 170 18.12 -46.60 4.18
#